data_AF-A0A7V6CDM2-F1
#
_entry.id   AF-A0A7V6CDM2-F1
#
_cell.length_a   1.000
_cell.length_b   1.000
_cell.length_c   1.000
_cell.angle_alpha   90.00
_cell.angle_beta   90.00
_cell.angle_gamma   90.00
#
_symmetry.space_group_name_H-M   'P 1'
#
loop_
_entity.id
_entity.type
_entity.pdbx_description
1 polymer ?
#
loop_
_entity_poly.entity_id
_entity_poly.type
_entity_poly.pdbx_seq_one_letter_code
_entity_poly.pdbx_strand_id
1 'polypeptide(L)'
;MKKSYDFCELENIFYLCELNLIEKFKLSEREINKFIYDIYVLKGSKFFKNRFATILKGELLHDLPSKRKDFYFICLNKNKIFNKKNPFLKELLLYILTHELIHLVRFIRYESNFYSKYKWEEEKIVHNLTKKALKDFIFLPHMNKVFYYFDQIYS
;
A
#
# COMPACT_ATOMS: atom_id res chain seq x y z
N MET A 1 16.38 10.30 -23.75
CA MET A 1 15.89 9.53 -22.57
C MET A 1 14.37 9.52 -22.59
N LYS A 2 13.74 8.40 -22.96
CA LYS A 2 12.27 8.27 -23.03
C LYS A 2 11.70 8.30 -21.61
N LYS A 3 10.94 9.36 -21.29
CA LYS A 3 10.22 9.55 -20.04
C LYS A 3 9.49 8.25 -19.69
N SER A 4 9.94 7.60 -18.62
CA SER A 4 9.15 6.64 -17.86
C SER A 4 7.84 7.31 -17.46
N TYR A 5 6.76 6.54 -17.28
CA TYR A 5 5.51 6.96 -16.63
C TYR A 5 5.68 8.21 -15.77
N ASP A 6 4.90 9.25 -16.07
CA ASP A 6 5.06 10.58 -15.48
C ASP A 6 4.93 10.46 -13.96
N PHE A 7 5.98 10.78 -13.21
CA PHE A 7 6.00 10.69 -11.74
C PHE A 7 4.80 11.42 -11.12
N CYS A 8 4.34 12.48 -11.79
CA CYS A 8 3.13 13.23 -11.45
C CYS A 8 1.86 12.37 -11.38
N GLU A 9 1.69 11.37 -12.26
CA GLU A 9 0.50 10.50 -12.22
C GLU A 9 0.55 9.56 -11.00
N LEU A 10 1.74 9.09 -10.61
CA LEU A 10 1.93 8.30 -9.39
C LEU A 10 1.64 9.11 -8.13
N GLU A 11 2.16 10.33 -8.05
CA GLU A 11 1.91 11.26 -6.94
C GLU A 11 0.41 11.54 -6.77
N ASN A 12 -0.32 11.77 -7.86
CA ASN A 12 -1.76 11.96 -7.82
C ASN A 12 -2.52 10.72 -7.33
N ILE A 13 -2.08 9.52 -7.73
CA ILE A 13 -2.68 8.27 -7.25
C ILE A 13 -2.40 8.08 -5.75
N PHE A 14 -1.17 8.37 -5.30
CA PHE A 14 -0.82 8.28 -3.87
C PHE A 14 -1.67 9.22 -3.03
N TYR A 15 -1.74 10.49 -3.44
CA TYR A 15 -2.54 11.50 -2.75
C TYR A 15 -4.02 11.07 -2.65
N LEU A 16 -4.58 10.55 -3.75
CA LEU A 16 -5.94 10.03 -3.76
C LEU A 16 -6.13 8.84 -2.82
N CYS A 17 -5.18 7.90 -2.79
CA CYS A 17 -5.20 6.77 -1.86
C CYS A 17 -5.17 7.23 -0.40
N GLU A 18 -4.29 8.17 -0.05
CA GLU A 18 -4.19 8.72 1.31
C GLU A 18 -5.48 9.42 1.74
N LEU A 19 -6.00 10.33 0.91
CA LEU A 19 -7.24 11.05 1.22
C LEU A 19 -8.40 10.08 1.45
N ASN A 20 -8.57 9.12 0.54
CA ASN A 20 -9.62 8.13 0.66
C ASN A 20 -9.43 7.27 1.92
N LEU A 21 -8.20 6.88 2.25
CA LEU A 21 -7.91 6.13 3.45
C LEU A 21 -8.26 6.92 4.73
N ILE A 22 -7.85 8.19 4.80
CA ILE A 22 -8.14 9.09 5.93
C ILE A 22 -9.65 9.19 6.14
N GLU A 23 -10.42 9.38 5.06
CA GLU A 23 -11.87 9.47 5.11
C GLU A 23 -12.51 8.14 5.58
N LYS A 24 -12.17 7.02 4.93
CA LYS A 24 -12.82 5.72 5.19
C LYS A 24 -12.46 5.13 6.55
N PHE A 25 -11.24 5.35 7.04
CA PHE A 25 -10.78 4.84 8.33
C PHE A 25 -10.90 5.85 9.47
N LYS A 26 -11.35 7.08 9.17
CA LYS A 26 -11.52 8.18 10.13
C LYS A 26 -10.26 8.39 10.97
N LEU A 27 -9.13 8.56 10.29
CA LEU A 27 -7.84 8.71 10.96
C LEU A 27 -7.80 10.02 11.75
N SER A 28 -7.43 9.93 13.02
CA SER A 28 -7.18 11.10 13.87
C SER A 28 -5.85 11.77 13.52
N GLU A 29 -5.69 13.04 13.90
CA GLU A 29 -4.43 13.78 13.73
C GLU A 29 -3.24 13.05 14.36
N ARG A 30 -3.44 12.41 15.52
CA ARG A 30 -2.40 11.61 16.18
C ARG A 30 -1.99 10.38 15.38
N GLU A 31 -2.91 9.74 14.68
CA GLU A 31 -2.63 8.59 13.81
C GLU A 31 -1.91 9.05 12.54
N ILE A 32 -2.36 10.14 11.93
CA ILE A 32 -1.71 10.77 10.77
C ILE A 32 -0.27 11.16 11.12
N ASN A 33 -0.03 11.73 12.30
CA ASN A 33 1.32 12.09 12.74
C ASN A 33 2.24 10.89 13.01
N LYS A 34 1.69 9.69 13.22
CA LYS A 34 2.44 8.43 13.29
C LYS A 34 2.62 7.76 11.93
N PHE A 35 1.89 8.23 10.93
CA PHE A 35 1.87 7.69 9.57
C PHE A 35 3.09 8.17 8.78
N ILE A 36 4.28 7.82 9.28
CA ILE A 36 5.55 8.23 8.69
C ILE A 36 5.99 7.16 7.71
N TYR A 37 5.90 7.44 6.41
CA TYR A 37 6.31 6.51 5.39
C TYR A 37 6.78 7.21 4.10
N ASP A 38 7.59 6.49 3.32
CA ASP A 38 8.02 6.89 1.98
C ASP A 38 7.72 5.78 0.96
N ILE A 39 7.62 6.15 -0.31
CA ILE A 39 7.36 5.22 -1.41
C ILE A 39 8.56 5.13 -2.35
N TYR A 40 8.99 3.90 -2.64
CA TYR A 40 10.12 3.63 -3.52
C TYR A 40 9.72 2.71 -4.67
N VAL A 41 10.03 3.11 -5.91
CA VAL A 41 9.86 2.25 -7.09
C VAL A 41 11.19 1.57 -7.43
N LEU A 42 11.29 0.27 -7.17
CA LEU A 42 12.55 -0.47 -7.30
C LEU A 42 12.49 -1.46 -8.46
N LYS A 43 13.58 -1.58 -9.23
CA LYS A 43 13.76 -2.67 -10.20
C LYS A 43 14.06 -3.95 -9.44
N GLY A 44 13.47 -5.06 -9.89
CA GLY A 44 13.41 -6.34 -9.19
C GLY A 44 14.68 -6.67 -8.38
N SER A 45 14.51 -6.73 -7.06
CA SER A 45 15.51 -7.09 -6.06
C SER A 45 15.11 -8.40 -5.38
N LYS A 46 16.04 -9.05 -4.66
CA LYS A 46 15.74 -10.24 -3.84
C LYS A 46 14.65 -10.02 -2.79
N PHE A 47 14.32 -8.77 -2.46
CA PHE A 47 13.32 -8.42 -1.45
C PHE A 47 11.89 -8.74 -1.90
N PHE A 48 11.61 -8.69 -3.21
CA PHE A 48 10.29 -9.01 -3.73
C PHE A 48 10.16 -10.52 -3.91
N LYS A 49 9.66 -11.23 -2.89
CA LYS A 49 9.28 -12.67 -2.94
C LYS A 49 8.11 -12.92 -3.92
N ASN A 50 8.26 -12.54 -5.19
CA ASN A 50 7.23 -12.54 -6.22
C ASN A 50 6.00 -11.65 -5.90
N ARG A 51 6.16 -10.59 -5.11
CA ARG A 51 5.08 -9.66 -4.73
C ARG A 51 5.08 -8.38 -5.58
N PHE A 52 3.92 -7.73 -5.69
CA PHE A 52 3.80 -6.42 -6.34
C PHE A 52 4.42 -5.31 -5.50
N ALA A 53 4.23 -5.37 -4.19
CA ALA A 53 4.84 -4.44 -3.24
C ALA A 53 5.32 -5.18 -1.99
N THR A 54 6.07 -4.47 -1.15
CA THR A 54 6.41 -4.92 0.20
C THR A 54 6.65 -3.70 1.08
N ILE A 55 6.28 -3.83 2.36
CA ILE A 55 6.63 -2.84 3.38
C ILE A 55 7.95 -3.23 4.04
N LEU A 56 8.86 -2.28 4.18
CA LEU A 56 10.00 -2.36 5.10
C LEU A 56 9.74 -1.43 6.28
N LYS A 57 10.21 -1.83 7.46
CA LYS A 57 10.12 -1.04 8.68
C LYS A 57 11.52 -0.56 9.05
N GLY A 58 11.65 0.73 9.32
CA GLY A 58 12.79 1.33 10.00
C GLY A 58 12.38 1.81 11.38
N GLU A 59 13.32 1.80 12.32
CA GLU A 59 13.09 2.22 13.70
C GLU A 59 14.14 3.26 14.07
N LEU A 60 13.69 4.45 14.46
CA LEU A 60 14.55 5.46 15.06
C LEU A 60 14.69 5.16 16.54
N LEU A 61 15.85 4.63 16.91
CA LEU A 61 16.17 4.31 18.29
C LEU A 61 16.52 5.59 19.06
N HIS A 62 15.97 5.70 20.27
CA HIS A 62 16.30 6.74 21.23
C HIS A 62 16.20 6.14 22.64
N ASP A 63 17.06 6.61 23.54
CA ASP A 63 17.06 6.23 24.96
C ASP A 63 15.70 6.47 25.63
N LEU A 64 14.99 7.54 25.24
CA LEU A 64 13.64 7.85 25.71
C LEU A 64 12.62 7.08 24.86
N PRO A 65 11.84 6.14 25.44
CA PRO A 65 10.85 5.37 24.69
C PRO A 65 9.81 6.24 23.97
N SER A 66 9.46 7.40 24.55
CA SER A 66 8.52 8.36 23.97
C SER A 66 9.01 9.05 22.69
N LYS A 67 10.32 9.01 22.43
CA LYS A 67 10.95 9.59 21.23
C LYS A 67 11.28 8.55 20.16
N ARG A 68 11.11 7.26 20.46
CA ARG A 68 11.24 6.21 19.45
C ARG A 68 10.14 6.38 18.41
N LYS A 69 10.50 6.25 17.15
CA LYS A 69 9.57 6.37 16.03
C LYS A 69 9.79 5.24 15.05
N ASP A 70 8.69 4.67 14.59
CA ASP A 70 8.69 3.76 13.45
C ASP A 70 8.48 4.59 12.19
N PHE A 71 9.21 4.24 11.13
CA PHE A 71 8.98 4.76 9.79
C PHE A 71 8.92 3.59 8.81
N TYR A 72 8.12 3.73 7.77
CA TYR A 72 7.83 2.63 6.85
C TYR A 72 8.24 2.99 5.42
N PHE A 73 8.60 1.98 4.65
CA PHE A 73 8.91 2.13 3.24
C PHE A 73 8.02 1.22 2.42
N ILE A 74 7.15 1.79 1.59
CA ILE A 74 6.35 1.04 0.62
C ILE A 74 7.19 0.89 -0.65
N CYS A 75 7.73 -0.30 -0.85
CA CYS A 75 8.54 -0.61 -2.02
C CYS A 75 7.65 -1.23 -3.11
N LEU A 76 7.57 -0.59 -4.27
CA LEU A 76 6.84 -1.06 -5.46
C LEU A 76 7.80 -1.80 -6.41
N ASN A 77 7.40 -2.98 -6.86
CA ASN A 77 8.15 -3.78 -7.82
C ASN A 77 7.93 -3.25 -9.24
N LYS A 78 8.92 -2.49 -9.74
CA LYS A 78 8.86 -1.85 -11.05
C LYS A 78 8.56 -2.83 -12.18
N ASN A 79 9.18 -4.01 -12.14
CA ASN A 79 9.10 -5.00 -13.22
C ASN A 79 7.72 -5.65 -13.29
N LYS A 80 7.07 -5.87 -12.14
CA LYS A 80 5.73 -6.45 -12.07
C LYS A 80 4.63 -5.45 -12.39
N ILE A 81 4.76 -4.23 -11.88
CA ILE A 81 3.72 -3.21 -11.96
C ILE A 81 3.79 -2.49 -13.31
N PHE A 82 4.93 -1.93 -13.68
CA PHE A 82 5.08 -0.98 -14.78
C PHE A 82 5.45 -1.63 -16.12
N ASN A 83 4.83 -2.77 -16.44
CA ASN A 83 4.97 -3.32 -17.79
C ASN A 83 4.20 -2.43 -18.78
N LYS A 84 4.87 -1.98 -19.86
CA LYS A 84 4.38 -1.00 -20.84
C LYS A 84 3.06 -1.37 -21.55
N LYS A 85 2.56 -2.59 -21.37
CA LYS A 85 1.33 -3.10 -21.99
C LYS A 85 0.16 -3.26 -21.03
N ASN A 86 0.25 -2.75 -19.79
CA ASN A 86 -0.82 -2.93 -18.81
C ASN A 86 -1.89 -1.81 -18.93
N PRO A 87 -3.08 -2.07 -19.52
CA PRO A 87 -4.10 -1.04 -19.69
C PRO A 87 -4.81 -0.65 -18.39
N PHE A 88 -4.58 -1.40 -17.30
CA PHE A 88 -5.20 -1.19 -15.99
C PHE A 88 -4.18 -0.78 -14.92
N LEU A 89 -3.07 -0.16 -15.33
CA LEU A 89 -2.00 0.22 -14.40
C LEU A 89 -2.51 1.12 -13.26
N LYS A 90 -3.39 2.07 -13.57
CA LYS A 90 -3.94 3.01 -12.59
C LYS A 90 -4.75 2.27 -11.53
N GLU A 91 -5.67 1.41 -11.93
CA GLU A 91 -6.50 0.60 -11.02
C GLU A 91 -5.65 -0.39 -10.21
N LEU A 92 -4.62 -0.97 -10.85
CA LEU A 92 -3.67 -1.85 -10.17
C LEU A 92 -2.89 -1.10 -9.09
N LEU A 93 -2.41 0.11 -9.39
CA LEU A 93 -1.71 0.96 -8.42
C LEU A 93 -2.64 1.38 -7.28
N LEU A 94 -3.85 1.87 -7.59
CA LEU A 94 -4.86 2.22 -6.58
C LEU A 94 -5.08 1.08 -5.60
N TYR A 95 -5.23 -0.14 -6.11
CA TYR A 95 -5.37 -1.33 -5.29
C TYR A 95 -4.13 -1.59 -4.42
N ILE A 96 -2.95 -1.72 -5.03
CA ILE A 96 -1.72 -2.10 -4.33
C ILE A 96 -1.43 -1.08 -3.22
N LEU A 97 -1.54 0.21 -3.53
CA LEU A 97 -1.21 1.27 -2.59
C LEU A 97 -2.20 1.33 -1.44
N THR A 98 -3.50 1.25 -1.74
CA THR A 98 -4.52 1.19 -0.68
C THR A 98 -4.30 -0.03 0.20
N HIS A 99 -3.93 -1.18 -0.36
CA HIS A 99 -3.61 -2.40 0.38
C HIS A 99 -2.44 -2.21 1.35
N GLU A 100 -1.30 -1.71 0.87
CA GLU A 100 -0.13 -1.46 1.73
C GLU A 100 -0.40 -0.35 2.76
N LEU A 101 -1.14 0.71 2.40
CA LEU A 101 -1.51 1.77 3.35
C LEU A 101 -2.44 1.27 4.46
N ILE A 102 -3.37 0.37 4.15
CA ILE A 102 -4.22 -0.27 5.16
C ILE A 102 -3.37 -1.11 6.12
N HIS A 103 -2.35 -1.83 5.64
CA HIS A 103 -1.40 -2.48 6.56
C HIS A 103 -0.76 -1.47 7.52
N LEU A 104 -0.30 -0.31 7.04
CA LEU A 104 0.26 0.73 7.90
C LEU A 104 -0.73 1.24 8.94
N VAL A 105 -1.99 1.50 8.56
CA VAL A 105 -3.03 1.92 9.50
C VAL A 105 -3.20 0.88 10.59
N ARG A 106 -3.26 -0.40 10.22
CA ARG A 106 -3.42 -1.51 11.16
C ARG A 106 -2.23 -1.67 12.09
N PHE A 107 -1.01 -1.46 11.60
CA PHE A 107 0.20 -1.46 12.44
C PHE A 107 0.18 -0.30 13.45
N ILE A 108 -0.20 0.91 13.02
CA ILE A 108 -0.28 2.10 13.88
C ILE A 108 -1.37 1.99 14.94
N ARG A 109 -2.47 1.31 14.62
CA ARG A 109 -3.56 0.99 15.55
C ARG A 109 -3.29 -0.25 16.41
N TYR A 110 -2.17 -0.93 16.20
CA TYR A 110 -1.85 -2.21 16.85
C TYR A 110 -2.89 -3.32 16.61
N GLU A 111 -3.68 -3.20 15.54
CA GLU A 111 -4.63 -4.23 15.08
C GLU A 111 -3.90 -5.42 14.43
N SER A 112 -2.66 -5.18 13.99
CA SER A 112 -1.76 -6.20 13.48
C SER A 112 -0.31 -5.91 13.90
N ASN A 113 0.51 -6.96 13.97
CA ASN A 113 1.93 -6.85 14.26
C ASN A 113 2.72 -7.06 12.96
N PHE A 114 3.60 -6.10 12.62
CA PHE A 114 4.50 -6.17 11.45
C PHE A 114 5.32 -7.49 11.39
N TYR A 115 5.72 -7.99 12.56
CA TYR A 115 6.50 -9.23 12.71
C TYR A 115 5.64 -10.47 12.95
N SER A 116 4.31 -10.38 12.79
CA SER A 116 3.40 -11.51 12.99
C SER A 116 3.77 -12.71 12.11
N LYS A 117 3.59 -13.91 12.68
CA LYS A 117 3.68 -15.18 11.96
C LYS A 117 2.40 -15.48 11.16
N TYR A 118 1.27 -14.92 11.58
CA TYR A 118 -0.06 -15.05 10.95
C TYR A 118 -0.22 -14.04 9.82
N LYS A 119 0.70 -14.07 8.85
CA LYS A 119 0.69 -13.11 7.75
C LYS A 119 -0.49 -13.34 6.82
N TRP A 120 -0.91 -14.58 6.63
CA TRP A 120 -1.96 -14.92 5.67
C TRP A 120 -3.33 -14.41 6.09
N GLU A 121 -3.69 -14.58 7.36
CA GLU A 121 -4.94 -14.09 7.93
C GLU A 121 -5.03 -12.56 7.81
N GLU A 122 -3.91 -11.87 8.06
CA GLU A 122 -3.80 -10.42 7.89
C GLU A 122 -4.00 -10.00 6.42
N GLU A 123 -3.38 -10.69 5.46
CA GLU A 123 -3.57 -10.40 4.02
C GLU A 123 -5.06 -10.52 3.62
N LYS A 124 -5.79 -11.51 4.15
CA LYS A 124 -7.24 -11.66 3.89
C LYS A 124 -8.06 -10.51 4.46
N ILE A 125 -7.72 -10.07 5.67
CA ILE A 125 -8.39 -8.93 6.32
C ILE A 125 -8.13 -7.65 5.51
N VAL A 126 -6.86 -7.38 5.18
CA VAL A 126 -6.47 -6.19 4.41
C VAL A 126 -7.06 -6.21 3.01
N HIS A 127 -7.11 -7.36 2.36
CA HIS A 127 -7.77 -7.52 1.08
C HIS A 127 -9.25 -7.08 1.13
N ASN A 128 -9.99 -7.56 2.13
CA ASN A 128 -11.40 -7.20 2.31
C ASN A 128 -11.59 -5.73 2.64
N LEU A 129 -10.71 -5.15 3.46
CA LEU A 129 -10.70 -3.73 3.78
C LEU A 129 -10.38 -2.88 2.54
N THR A 130 -9.45 -3.34 1.69
CA THR A 130 -9.07 -2.67 0.43
C THR A 130 -10.27 -2.59 -0.51
N LYS A 131 -11.01 -3.70 -0.70
CA LYS A 131 -12.23 -3.69 -1.52
C LYS A 131 -13.29 -2.73 -0.98
N LYS A 132 -13.46 -2.68 0.35
CA LYS A 132 -14.38 -1.73 1.00
C LYS A 132 -13.95 -0.29 0.80
N ALA A 133 -12.67 0.02 0.98
CA ALA A 133 -12.11 1.36 0.82
C ALA A 133 -12.20 1.84 -0.64
N LEU A 134 -12.04 0.93 -1.61
CA LEU A 134 -12.08 1.25 -3.03
C LEU A 134 -13.46 1.07 -3.68
N LYS A 135 -14.53 0.90 -2.88
CA LYS A 135 -15.90 0.72 -3.39
C LYS A 135 -16.35 1.91 -4.26
N ASP A 136 -15.93 3.12 -3.90
CA ASP A 136 -16.30 4.34 -4.64
C ASP A 136 -15.54 4.48 -5.98
N PHE A 137 -14.55 3.62 -6.24
CA PHE A 137 -13.74 3.62 -7.48
C PHE A 137 -14.20 2.55 -8.50
N ILE A 138 -15.31 1.86 -8.25
CA ILE A 138 -15.85 0.80 -9.13
C ILE A 138 -16.22 1.35 -10.52
N PHE A 139 -16.44 2.66 -10.65
CA PHE A 139 -16.68 3.32 -11.95
C PHE A 139 -15.46 3.24 -12.90
N LEU A 140 -14.25 2.95 -12.38
CA LEU A 140 -13.08 2.76 -13.22
C LEU A 140 -13.18 1.44 -14.00
N PRO A 141 -12.91 1.45 -15.32
CA PRO A 141 -13.28 0.38 -16.25
C PRO A 141 -12.62 -0.97 -15.94
N HIS A 142 -11.51 -0.98 -15.19
CA HIS A 142 -10.78 -2.20 -14.86
C HIS A 142 -10.75 -2.53 -13.36
N MET A 143 -11.43 -1.78 -12.51
CA MET A 143 -11.37 -1.99 -11.06
C MET A 143 -11.90 -3.37 -10.65
N ASN A 144 -13.02 -3.79 -11.24
CA ASN A 144 -13.58 -5.13 -10.99
C ASN A 144 -12.64 -6.26 -11.42
N LYS A 145 -11.88 -6.07 -12.51
CA LYS A 145 -10.87 -7.05 -12.94
C LYS A 145 -9.72 -7.15 -11.94
N VAL A 146 -9.30 -6.02 -11.38
CA VAL A 146 -8.28 -5.98 -10.33
C VAL A 146 -8.78 -6.70 -9.06
N PHE A 147 -9.99 -6.42 -8.60
CA PHE A 147 -10.58 -7.13 -7.46
C PHE A 147 -10.65 -8.64 -7.72
N TYR A 148 -11.18 -9.06 -8.86
CA TYR A 148 -11.28 -10.48 -9.21
C TYR A 148 -9.91 -11.17 -9.22
N TYR A 149 -8.88 -10.53 -9.77
CA TYR A 149 -7.51 -11.05 -9.76
C TYR A 149 -7.00 -11.31 -8.34
N PHE A 150 -7.20 -10.36 -7.42
CA PHE A 150 -6.74 -10.52 -6.04
C PHE A 150 -7.66 -11.39 -5.18
N ASP A 151 -8.94 -11.52 -5.52
CA ASP A 151 -9.83 -12.52 -4.91
C ASP A 151 -9.24 -13.92 -5.12
N GLN A 152 -8.73 -14.26 -6.31
CA GLN A 152 -8.10 -15.57 -6.55
C GLN A 152 -6.84 -15.82 -5.72
N ILE A 153 -6.22 -14.75 -5.21
CA ILE A 153 -5.05 -14.85 -4.35
C ILE A 153 -5.49 -14.99 -2.90
N TYR A 154 -6.37 -14.10 -2.42
CA TYR A 154 -6.68 -13.96 -0.98
C TYR A 154 -7.99 -14.62 -0.54
N SER A 155 -8.68 -15.38 -1.40
CA SER A 155 -9.85 -16.18 -1.03
C SER A 155 -9.53 -17.21 0.06
#